data_AF-A0A7S0M0X0-F1
#
_entry.id   AF-A0A7S0M0X0-F1
#
_cell.length_a   1.000
_cell.length_b   1.000
_cell.length_c   1.000
_cell.angle_alpha   90.00
_cell.angle_beta   90.00
_cell.angle_gamma   90.00
#
_symmetry.space_group_name_H-M   'P 1'
#
loop_
_entity.id
_entity.type
_entity.pdbx_description
1 polymer ?
#
loop_
_entity_poly.entity_id
_entity_poly.type
_entity_poly.pdbx_seq_one_letter_code
_entity_poly.pdbx_strand_id
1 'polypeptide(L)'
;RAPRDRRYEQSLLDVHEIFIKLCKLSMKTDLLDPSYVQSEDLHLRCKLLSLELLHSMLRESGTRFRTSERIIACVKQHLSISLSSNSVSPSPRVFHASLQLFVELLLNFRQFL
;
A
#
# COMPACT_ATOMS: atom_id res chain seq x y z
N ARG A 1 -23.41 10.26 21.27
CA ARG A 1 -22.83 10.13 19.90
C ARG A 1 -21.32 10.45 19.86
N ALA A 2 -20.52 10.11 20.89
CA ALA A 2 -19.16 10.68 21.06
C ALA A 2 -17.98 9.69 21.29
N PRO A 3 -18.17 8.45 21.81
CA PRO A 3 -17.04 7.52 22.03
C PRO A 3 -16.65 6.69 20.81
N ARG A 4 -17.62 6.31 19.96
CA ARG A 4 -17.38 5.42 18.80
C ARG A 4 -16.64 6.12 17.67
N ASP A 5 -16.93 7.40 17.44
CA ASP A 5 -16.27 8.17 16.39
C ASP A 5 -14.80 8.47 16.72
N ARG A 6 -14.47 8.72 18.00
CA ARG A 6 -13.07 8.87 18.44
C ARG A 6 -12.24 7.60 18.27
N ARG A 7 -12.80 6.42 18.55
CA ARG A 7 -12.11 5.13 18.33
C ARG A 7 -11.88 4.85 16.85
N TYR A 8 -12.86 5.18 16.01
CA TYR A 8 -12.71 5.03 14.56
C TYR A 8 -11.66 5.98 14.01
N GLU A 9 -11.64 7.24 14.46
CA GLU A 9 -10.63 8.21 14.05
C GLU A 9 -9.22 7.73 14.42
N GLN A 10 -9.01 7.26 15.65
CA GLN A 10 -7.73 6.70 16.07
C GLN A 10 -7.33 5.49 15.20
N SER A 11 -8.27 4.59 14.93
CA SER A 11 -8.02 3.44 14.05
C SER A 11 -7.63 3.87 12.64
N LEU A 12 -8.21 4.95 12.10
CA LEU A 12 -7.81 5.50 10.81
C LEU A 12 -6.40 6.10 10.83
N LEU A 13 -5.96 6.68 11.96
CA LEU A 13 -4.57 7.15 12.12
C LEU A 13 -3.58 5.98 12.01
N ASP A 14 -3.87 4.89 12.71
CA ASP A 14 -2.99 3.71 12.72
C ASP A 14 -2.94 3.06 11.33
N VAL A 15 -4.11 2.92 10.69
CA VAL A 15 -4.22 2.38 9.32
C VAL A 15 -3.48 3.26 8.33
N HIS A 16 -3.58 4.59 8.44
CA HIS A 16 -2.83 5.53 7.61
C HIS A 16 -1.31 5.31 7.72
N GLU A 17 -0.78 5.22 8.94
CA GLU A 17 0.64 4.97 9.16
C GLU A 17 1.10 3.62 8.59
N ILE A 18 0.30 2.57 8.79
CA ILE A 18 0.57 1.24 8.24
C ILE A 18 0.59 1.29 6.71
N PHE A 19 -0.40 1.95 6.09
CA PHE A 19 -0.51 2.05 4.64
C PHE A 19 0.71 2.73 4.02
N ILE A 20 1.18 3.85 4.60
CA ILE A 20 2.39 4.54 4.14
C ILE A 20 3.63 3.65 4.28
N LYS A 21 3.77 2.97 5.42
CA LYS A 21 4.90 2.08 5.67
C LYS A 21 4.93 0.91 4.68
N LEU A 22 3.78 0.32 4.37
CA LEU A 22 3.65 -0.73 3.35
C LEU A 22 3.99 -0.21 1.95
N CYS A 23 3.53 0.98 1.57
CA CYS A 23 3.92 1.61 0.30
C CYS A 23 5.45 1.75 0.24
N LYS A 24 6.09 2.28 1.29
CA LYS A 24 7.56 2.42 1.36
C LYS A 24 8.27 1.06 1.29
N LEU A 25 7.80 0.06 2.04
CA LEU A 25 8.37 -1.29 2.04
C LEU A 25 8.27 -1.97 0.66
N SER A 26 7.17 -1.77 -0.05
CA SER A 26 6.99 -2.30 -1.42
C SER A 26 7.94 -1.67 -2.43
N MET A 27 8.46 -0.47 -2.18
CA MET A 27 9.35 0.25 -3.10
C MET A 27 10.82 0.06 -2.78
N LYS A 28 11.15 -0.14 -1.49
CA LYS A 28 12.54 -0.20 -1.01
C LYS A 28 13.41 -0.97 -1.99
N THR A 29 14.51 -0.35 -2.40
CA THR A 29 15.73 -0.95 -2.92
C THR A 29 16.91 -0.66 -1.97
N ASP A 30 16.81 0.39 -1.15
CA ASP A 30 17.98 1.07 -0.55
C ASP A 30 17.98 1.22 0.98
N LEU A 31 17.11 0.50 1.72
CA LEU A 31 17.08 0.55 3.20
C LEU A 31 17.68 -0.69 3.86
N LEU A 32 18.52 -1.40 3.13
CA LEU A 32 19.30 -2.53 3.64
C LEU A 32 20.74 -2.04 3.78
N ASP A 33 21.19 -2.01 5.03
CA ASP A 33 22.61 -1.87 5.34
C ASP A 33 23.39 -2.89 4.48
N PRO A 34 24.40 -2.49 3.70
CA PRO A 34 25.17 -3.41 2.87
C PRO A 34 25.88 -4.51 3.68
N SER A 35 26.01 -4.36 5.01
CA SER A 35 26.46 -5.43 5.90
C SER A 35 25.41 -6.51 6.17
N TYR A 36 24.13 -6.19 5.95
CA TYR A 36 23.01 -7.10 6.06
C TYR A 36 22.67 -7.61 4.65
N VAL A 37 23.42 -8.62 4.21
CA VAL A 37 23.12 -9.43 3.02
C VAL A 37 21.81 -10.19 3.27
N GLN A 38 20.68 -9.48 3.34
CA GLN A 38 19.40 -10.13 3.14
C GLN A 38 19.42 -10.67 1.73
N SER A 39 19.22 -11.97 1.61
CA SER A 39 19.10 -12.62 0.31
C SER A 39 18.11 -11.82 -0.55
N GLU A 40 18.43 -11.61 -1.82
CA GLU A 40 17.52 -10.97 -2.79
C GLU A 40 16.12 -11.60 -2.74
N ASP A 41 16.04 -12.88 -2.36
CA ASP A 41 14.82 -13.61 -2.06
C ASP A 41 13.99 -13.03 -0.91
N LEU A 42 14.60 -12.68 0.24
CA LEU A 42 13.86 -12.02 1.33
C LEU A 42 13.32 -10.66 0.89
N HIS A 43 14.14 -9.90 0.15
CA HIS A 43 13.72 -8.61 -0.37
C HIS A 43 12.50 -8.73 -1.28
N LEU A 44 12.55 -9.67 -2.23
CA LEU A 44 11.45 -9.98 -3.12
C LEU A 44 10.19 -10.43 -2.35
N ARG A 45 10.35 -11.31 -1.35
CA ARG A 45 9.23 -11.75 -0.50
C ARG A 45 8.59 -10.61 0.27
N CYS A 46 9.39 -9.72 0.88
CA CYS A 46 8.90 -8.53 1.58
C CYS A 46 8.15 -7.58 0.65
N LYS A 47 8.68 -7.36 -0.56
CA LYS A 47 8.04 -6.54 -1.59
C LYS A 47 6.68 -7.11 -2.00
N LEU A 48 6.63 -8.40 -2.34
CA LEU A 48 5.39 -9.09 -2.72
C LEU A 48 4.37 -9.07 -1.58
N LEU A 49 4.77 -9.42 -0.37
CA LEU A 49 3.89 -9.39 0.80
C LEU A 49 3.33 -7.99 1.05
N SER A 50 4.13 -6.94 0.90
CA SER A 50 3.68 -5.56 1.06
C SER A 50 2.61 -5.18 0.01
N LEU A 51 2.80 -5.60 -1.25
CA LEU A 51 1.83 -5.37 -2.33
C LEU A 51 0.53 -6.15 -2.09
N GLU A 52 0.62 -7.40 -1.64
CA GLU A 52 -0.55 -8.23 -1.31
C GLU A 52 -1.36 -7.63 -0.14
N LEU A 53 -0.68 -7.14 0.90
CA LEU A 53 -1.34 -6.47 2.03
C LEU A 53 -2.04 -5.18 1.58
N LEU A 54 -1.38 -4.35 0.76
CA LEU A 54 -2.01 -3.14 0.20
C LEU A 54 -3.24 -3.48 -0.66
N HIS A 55 -3.16 -4.57 -1.44
CA HIS A 55 -4.26 -5.06 -2.25
C HIS A 55 -5.45 -5.48 -1.37
N SER A 56 -5.21 -6.29 -0.33
CA SER A 56 -6.27 -6.69 0.61
C SER A 56 -6.88 -5.49 1.33
N MET A 57 -6.07 -4.51 1.73
CA MET A 57 -6.58 -3.27 2.35
C MET A 57 -7.54 -2.51 1.41
N LEU A 58 -7.23 -2.37 0.12
CA LEU A 58 -8.12 -1.71 -0.83
C LEU A 58 -9.38 -2.52 -1.09
N ARG A 59 -9.23 -3.84 -1.32
CA ARG A 59 -10.32 -4.75 -1.65
C ARG A 59 -11.34 -4.88 -0.52
N GLU A 60 -10.86 -5.05 0.71
CA GLU A 60 -11.70 -5.29 1.89
C GLU A 60 -12.12 -4.00 2.60
N SER A 61 -11.66 -2.84 2.12
CA SER A 61 -12.05 -1.56 2.70
C SER A 61 -13.53 -1.25 2.52
N GLY A 62 -14.20 -0.81 3.59
CA GLY A 62 -15.56 -0.29 3.53
C GLY A 62 -15.64 1.17 3.06
N THR A 63 -16.85 1.65 2.73
CA THR A 63 -17.09 3.01 2.20
C THR A 63 -16.45 4.12 3.04
N ARG A 64 -16.52 4.02 4.39
CA ARG A 64 -15.95 5.04 5.29
C ARG A 64 -14.42 5.18 5.18
N PHE A 65 -13.71 4.10 4.81
CA PHE A 65 -12.28 4.15 4.55
C PHE A 65 -12.01 4.83 3.21
N ARG A 66 -12.75 4.42 2.17
CA ARG A 66 -12.58 4.91 0.80
C ARG A 66 -12.89 6.39 0.63
N THR A 67 -13.82 6.92 1.42
CA THR A 67 -14.20 8.35 1.40
C THR A 67 -13.39 9.20 2.39
N SER A 68 -12.45 8.62 3.14
CA SER A 68 -11.61 9.39 4.06
C SER A 68 -10.60 10.22 3.26
N GLU A 69 -10.63 11.55 3.39
CA GLU A 69 -9.69 12.45 2.73
C GLU A 69 -8.23 12.07 3.02
N ARG A 70 -7.95 11.64 4.25
CA ARG A 70 -6.63 11.21 4.68
C ARG A 70 -6.15 9.96 3.92
N ILE A 71 -7.04 8.99 3.72
CA ILE A 71 -6.73 7.78 2.95
C ILE A 71 -6.61 8.10 1.47
N ILE A 72 -7.50 8.94 0.93
CA ILE A 72 -7.44 9.40 -0.47
C ILE A 72 -6.10 10.10 -0.74
N ALA A 73 -5.64 10.96 0.18
CA ALA A 73 -4.33 11.60 0.07
C ALA A 73 -3.20 10.57 0.05
N CYS A 74 -3.25 9.55 0.92
CA CYS A 74 -2.28 8.45 0.90
C CYS A 74 -2.27 7.67 -0.41
N VAL A 75 -3.44 7.38 -0.96
CA VAL A 75 -3.57 6.70 -2.25
C VAL A 75 -2.87 7.53 -3.33
N LYS A 76 -3.17 8.82 -3.43
CA LYS A 76 -2.57 9.72 -4.43
C LYS A 76 -1.05 9.87 -4.27
N GLN A 77 -0.60 10.06 -3.04
CA GLN A 77 0.78 10.50 -2.76
C GLN A 77 1.75 9.34 -2.53
N HIS A 78 1.29 8.21 -2.02
CA HIS A 78 2.16 7.08 -1.66
C HIS A 78 1.91 5.85 -2.51
N LEU A 79 0.64 5.47 -2.69
CA LEU A 79 0.32 4.28 -3.48
C LEU A 79 0.63 4.48 -4.97
N SER A 80 0.31 5.64 -5.55
CA SER A 80 0.62 5.94 -6.96
C SER A 80 2.12 5.85 -7.27
N ILE A 81 2.98 6.29 -6.33
CA ILE A 81 4.43 6.19 -6.47
C ILE A 81 4.87 4.73 -6.35
N SER A 82 4.32 3.99 -5.37
CA SER A 82 4.56 2.55 -5.21
C SER A 82 4.20 1.75 -6.45
N LEU A 83 3.03 2.00 -7.03
CA LEU A 83 2.60 1.35 -8.26
C LEU A 83 3.50 1.68 -9.45
N SER A 84 3.87 2.95 -9.62
CA SER A 84 4.78 3.37 -10.69
C SER A 84 6.16 2.73 -10.58
N SER A 85 6.69 2.60 -9.35
CA SER A 85 7.98 1.96 -9.10
C SER A 85 7.94 0.44 -9.37
N ASN A 86 6.86 -0.23 -8.99
CA ASN A 86 6.77 -1.69 -9.08
C ASN A 86 6.26 -2.19 -10.44
N SER A 87 5.54 -1.37 -11.21
CA SER A 87 5.03 -1.72 -12.55
C SER A 87 6.12 -1.82 -13.62
N VAL A 88 7.32 -1.34 -13.34
CA VAL A 88 8.51 -1.48 -14.21
C VAL A 88 9.49 -2.53 -13.66
N SER A 89 9.09 -3.32 -12.68
CA SER A 89 9.95 -4.35 -12.09
C SER A 89 10.28 -5.45 -13.12
N PRO A 90 11.55 -5.91 -13.21
CA PRO A 90 11.92 -7.03 -14.07
C PRO A 90 11.36 -8.37 -13.57
N SER A 91 10.89 -8.44 -12.31
CA SER A 91 10.26 -9.64 -11.76
C SER A 91 8.80 -9.74 -12.21
N PRO A 92 8.41 -10.77 -12.98
CA PRO A 92 7.03 -10.92 -13.44
C PRO A 92 6.02 -11.02 -12.29
N ARG A 93 6.45 -11.56 -11.14
CA ARG A 93 5.62 -11.68 -9.93
C ARG A 93 5.27 -10.31 -9.35
N VAL A 94 6.23 -9.40 -9.29
CA VAL A 94 6.03 -8.04 -8.79
C VAL A 94 5.16 -7.24 -9.75
N PHE A 95 5.42 -7.37 -11.05
CA PHE A 95 4.60 -6.75 -12.09
C PHE A 95 3.13 -7.19 -11.99
N HIS A 96 2.89 -8.51 -11.89
CA HIS A 96 1.56 -9.06 -11.74
C HIS A 96 0.84 -8.55 -10.49
N ALA A 97 1.51 -8.59 -9.33
CA ALA A 97 0.94 -8.07 -8.08
C ALA A 97 0.61 -6.57 -8.18
N SER A 98 1.46 -5.78 -8.85
CA SER A 98 1.23 -4.35 -9.09
C SER A 98 0.01 -4.10 -9.98
N LEU A 99 -0.20 -4.93 -11.01
CA LEU A 99 -1.38 -4.85 -11.86
C LEU A 99 -2.65 -5.20 -11.10
N GLN A 100 -2.64 -6.26 -10.28
CA GLN A 100 -3.79 -6.61 -9.43
C GLN A 100 -4.14 -5.47 -8.48
N LEU A 101 -3.13 -4.88 -7.85
CA LEU A 101 -3.28 -3.71 -6.97
C LEU A 101 -3.83 -2.49 -7.72
N PHE A 102 -3.37 -2.24 -8.94
CA PHE A 102 -3.86 -1.16 -9.79
C PHE A 102 -5.33 -1.36 -10.19
N VAL A 103 -5.73 -2.59 -10.53
CA VAL A 103 -7.15 -2.90 -10.83
C VAL A 103 -8.01 -2.61 -9.63
N GLU A 104 -7.63 -3.05 -8.42
CA GLU A 104 -8.42 -2.74 -7.23
C GLU A 104 -8.42 -1.26 -6.87
N LEU A 105 -7.33 -0.55 -7.15
CA LEU A 105 -7.30 0.90 -7.02
C LEU A 105 -8.35 1.56 -7.92
N LEU A 106 -8.45 1.16 -9.19
CA LEU A 106 -9.45 1.70 -10.11
C LEU A 106 -10.87 1.33 -9.70
N LEU A 107 -11.12 0.08 -9.31
CA LEU A 107 -12.46 -0.37 -8.91
C LEU A 107 -12.99 0.39 -7.68
N ASN A 108 -12.09 0.75 -6.75
CA ASN A 108 -12.50 1.28 -5.44
C ASN A 108 -12.26 2.79 -5.28
N PHE A 109 -11.37 3.41 -6.07
CA PHE A 109 -10.95 4.81 -5.92
C PHE A 109 -10.97 5.64 -7.21
N ARG A 110 -11.43 5.12 -8.36
CA ARG A 110 -11.43 5.87 -9.64
C ARG A 110 -12.00 7.28 -9.57
N GLN A 111 -13.05 7.51 -8.79
CA GLN A 111 -13.66 8.85 -8.67
C GLN A 111 -12.76 9.87 -7.95
N PHE A 112 -11.74 9.39 -7.26
CA PHE A 112 -10.83 10.21 -6.48
C PHE A 112 -9.47 10.39 -7.16
N LEU A 113 -9.09 9.56 -8.12
CA LEU A 113 -7.83 9.64 -8.86
C LEU A 113 -7.85 10.79 -9.86
#